data_AF-A0A1Y1WQH5-F1
#
_entry.id   AF-A0A1Y1WQH5-F1
#
_cell.length_a   1.000
_cell.length_b   1.000
_cell.length_c   1.000
_cell.angle_alpha   90.00
_cell.angle_beta   90.00
_cell.angle_gamma   90.00
#
_symmetry.space_group_name_H-M   'P 1'
#
loop_
_entity.id
_entity.type
_entity.pdbx_description
1 polymer ?
#
loop_
_entity_poly.entity_id
_entity_poly.type
_entity_poly.pdbx_seq_one_letter_code
_entity_poly.pdbx_strand_id
1 'polypeptide(L)' 'MESTPVSSPTDSGAKPKKAVQLACQDCHRRKVKCNFERPHCANCKRRGIECCYPKESRKR' A
#
# COMPACT_ATOMS: atom_id res chain seq x y z
N MET A 1 49.27 -7.14 11.59
CA MET A 1 48.45 -6.36 12.53
C MET A 1 47.80 -5.23 11.76
N GLU A 2 46.64 -5.46 11.14
CA GLU A 2 45.66 -4.38 10.94
C GLU A 2 44.27 -5.01 10.75
N SER A 3 43.32 -4.43 11.48
CA SER A 3 41.94 -4.88 11.63
C SER A 3 41.08 -4.17 10.60
N THR A 4 40.25 -4.90 9.85
CA THR A 4 39.00 -4.33 9.32
C THR A 4 37.88 -5.36 9.39
N PRO A 5 36.86 -5.17 10.25
CA PRO A 5 35.66 -5.98 10.26
C PRO A 5 34.76 -5.59 9.08
N VAL A 6 34.41 -6.57 8.24
CA VAL A 6 33.48 -6.39 7.12
C VAL A 6 32.09 -6.03 7.65
N SER A 7 31.75 -4.74 7.54
CA SER A 7 30.42 -4.23 7.84
C SER A 7 29.50 -4.52 6.65
N SER A 8 28.67 -5.55 6.78
CA SER A 8 27.64 -5.89 5.80
C SER A 8 26.26 -5.53 6.36
N PRO A 9 25.74 -4.30 6.17
CA PRO A 9 24.32 -4.08 6.36
C PRO A 9 23.57 -4.80 5.24
N THR A 10 22.74 -5.75 5.64
CA THR A 10 21.91 -6.62 4.81
C THR A 10 21.01 -5.78 3.92
N ASP A 11 21.34 -5.70 2.62
CA ASP A 11 20.47 -5.24 1.55
C ASP A 11 19.24 -6.16 1.49
N SER A 12 18.21 -5.77 2.24
CA SER A 12 16.89 -6.40 2.14
C SER A 12 16.19 -5.81 0.94
N GLY A 13 16.57 -6.28 -0.25
CA GLY A 13 15.94 -5.98 -1.52
C GLY A 13 14.45 -6.37 -1.53
N ALA A 14 13.61 -5.48 -1.01
CA ALA A 14 12.16 -5.60 -1.09
C ALA A 14 11.72 -5.28 -2.52
N LYS A 15 11.59 -6.34 -3.32
CA LYS A 15 11.08 -6.29 -4.70
C LYS A 15 9.82 -5.41 -4.81
N PRO A 16 9.71 -4.49 -5.79
CA PRO A 16 8.52 -3.69 -5.97
C PRO A 16 7.37 -4.60 -6.39
N LYS A 17 6.46 -4.87 -5.46
CA LYS A 17 5.23 -5.60 -5.75
C LYS A 17 4.45 -4.76 -6.74
N LYS A 18 4.23 -5.32 -7.94
CA LYS A 18 3.44 -4.72 -9.02
C LYS A 18 2.17 -4.14 -8.42
N ALA A 19 1.98 -2.83 -8.58
CA ALA A 19 0.84 -2.11 -8.04
C ALA A 19 -0.45 -2.69 -8.62
N VAL A 20 -1.06 -3.61 -7.87
CA VAL A 20 -2.40 -4.13 -8.15
C VAL A 20 -3.33 -2.93 -8.11
N GLN A 21 -4.22 -2.76 -9.10
CA GLN A 21 -5.21 -1.69 -9.10
C GLN A 21 -5.93 -1.65 -7.75
N LEU A 22 -5.59 -0.65 -6.94
CA LEU A 22 -5.76 -0.76 -5.51
C LEU A 22 -7.14 -0.27 -5.11
N ALA A 23 -8.00 -1.22 -4.77
CA ALA A 23 -9.26 -0.97 -4.09
C ALA A 23 -9.04 -0.01 -2.91
N CYS A 24 -10.08 0.77 -2.57
CA CYS A 24 -10.05 1.63 -1.39
C CYS A 24 -9.62 0.82 -0.15
N GLN A 25 -8.95 1.43 0.84
CA GLN A 25 -8.49 0.76 2.08
C GLN A 25 -9.59 -0.07 2.73
N ASP A 26 -10.80 0.48 2.81
CA ASP A 26 -11.94 -0.20 3.42
C ASP A 26 -12.40 -1.41 2.58
N CYS A 27 -12.47 -1.24 1.26
CA CYS A 27 -12.77 -2.28 0.28
C CYS A 27 -11.72 -3.40 0.33
N HIS A 28 -10.45 -3.04 0.49
CA HIS A 28 -9.31 -3.94 0.58
C HIS A 28 -9.32 -4.73 1.89
N ARG A 29 -9.57 -4.05 3.03
CA ARG A 29 -9.75 -4.69 4.35
C ARG A 29 -10.93 -5.66 4.35
N ARG A 30 -12.02 -5.29 3.68
CA ARG A 30 -13.24 -6.12 3.56
C ARG A 30 -13.15 -7.17 2.45
N LYS A 31 -12.07 -7.17 1.65
CA LYS A 31 -11.88 -8.06 0.49
C LYS A 31 -13.07 -8.04 -0.49
N VAL A 32 -13.66 -6.86 -0.71
CA VAL A 32 -14.78 -6.66 -1.65
C VAL A 32 -14.34 -5.90 -2.88
N LYS A 33 -15.08 -6.06 -3.99
CA LYS A 33 -14.85 -5.31 -5.22
C LYS A 33 -15.11 -3.82 -4.99
N CYS A 34 -14.11 -2.98 -5.24
CA CYS A 34 -14.27 -1.53 -5.21
C CYS A 34 -14.84 -1.05 -6.55
N ASN A 35 -15.82 -0.15 -6.52
CA ASN A 35 -16.39 0.47 -7.72
C ASN A 35 -15.62 1.71 -8.20
N PHE A 36 -14.58 2.13 -7.47
CA PHE A 36 -13.70 3.27 -7.82
C PHE A 36 -14.40 4.59 -8.14
N GLU A 37 -15.65 4.76 -7.71
CA GLU A 37 -16.37 6.03 -7.83
C GLU A 37 -15.72 7.12 -6.97
N ARG A 38 -15.66 8.34 -7.52
CA ARG A 38 -15.14 9.53 -6.83
C ARG A 38 -16.31 10.47 -6.48
N PRO A 39 -16.33 11.09 -5.28
CA PRO A 39 -15.28 11.14 -4.25
C PRO A 39 -15.21 9.91 -3.31
N HIS A 40 -16.28 9.11 -3.23
CA HIS A 40 -16.34 7.90 -2.41
C HIS A 40 -16.84 6.72 -3.25
N CYS A 41 -16.24 5.55 -3.05
CA CYS A 41 -16.69 4.31 -3.68
C CYS A 41 -18.17 4.01 -3.35
N ALA A 42 -18.97 3.37 -4.22
CA ALA A 42 -20.38 3.02 -3.92
C ALA A 42 -20.58 2.40 -2.53
N ASN A 43 -19.71 1.47 -2.11
CA ASN A 43 -19.78 0.85 -0.79
C ASN A 43 -19.54 1.87 0.34
N CYS A 44 -18.53 2.71 0.19
CA CYS A 44 -18.11 3.73 1.13
C CYS A 44 -19.19 4.82 1.25
N LYS A 45 -19.74 5.26 0.11
CA LYS A 45 -20.83 6.24 -0.02
C LYS A 45 -22.11 5.73 0.62
N ARG A 46 -22.52 4.48 0.32
CA ARG A 46 -23.70 3.85 0.96
C ARG A 46 -23.53 3.69 2.47
N ARG A 47 -22.30 3.48 2.93
CA ARG A 47 -21.96 3.37 4.35
C ARG A 47 -21.76 4.72 5.04
N GLY A 48 -21.63 5.81 4.29
CA GLY A 48 -21.29 7.14 4.83
C GLY A 48 -19.92 7.19 5.51
N ILE A 49 -18.96 6.36 5.09
CA ILE A 49 -17.63 6.28 5.69
C ILE A 49 -16.55 6.90 4.81
N GLU A 50 -15.39 7.14 5.43
CA GLU A 50 -14.23 7.65 4.73
C GLU A 50 -13.69 6.67 3.67
N CYS A 51 -13.52 7.16 2.45
CA CYS A 51 -13.01 6.39 1.32
C CYS A 51 -11.54 6.74 1.07
N CYS A 52 -10.63 6.10 1.79
CA CYS A 52 -9.19 6.30 1.62
C CYS A 52 -8.63 5.36 0.55
N TYR A 53 -8.12 5.91 -0.56
CA TYR A 53 -7.31 5.15 -1.52
C TYR A 53 -5.84 5.23 -1.13
N PRO A 54 -5.11 4.10 -1.01
CA PRO A 54 -3.67 4.16 -0.75
C PRO A 54 -3.00 4.80 -1.96
N LYS A 55 -2.51 6.03 -1.77
CA LYS A 55 -1.55 6.63 -2.69
C LYS A 55 -0.24 5.94 -2.37
N GLU A 56 0.36 5.27 -3.33
CA GLU A 56 1.59 4.51 -3.15
C GLU A 56 2.67 5.41 -2.57
N SER A 57 2.77 5.41 -1.24
CA SER A 57 3.68 6.25 -0.49
C SER A 57 5.00 5.51 -0.52
N ARG A 58 5.70 5.62 -1.64
CA ARG A 58 7.09 5.19 -1.75
C ARG A 58 7.92 6.12 -0.87
N LYS A 59 7.85 5.90 0.44
CA LYS A 59 8.65 6.60 1.44
C LYS A 59 10.04 5.97 1.38
N ARG A 60 10.97 6.80 0.87
CA ARG A 60 12.45 6.77 0.89
C ARG A 60 13.13 5.45 1.21
#